data_AF-A0A2V8V168-F1
#
_entry.id   AF-A0A2V8V168-F1
#
_cell.length_a   1.000
_cell.length_b   1.000
_cell.length_c   1.000
_cell.angle_alpha   90.00
_cell.angle_beta   90.00
_cell.angle_gamma   90.00
#
_symmetry.space_group_name_H-M   'P 1'
#
loop_
_entity.id
_entity.type
_entity.pdbx_description
1 polymer ?
#
loop_
_entity_poly.entity_id
_entity_poly.type
_entity_poly.pdbx_seq_one_letter_code
_entity_poly.pdbx_strand_id
1 'polypeptide(L)'
;MARNYKELQAKMDPASRADNKQRVREELQRMALEELRGAKQLTQADMAEMLDVPQSSISRIEQRADMYLSTLRNYIHAIGGELRIQAVFPDGGTVVIDRFGEYEERPYVVDAMAEGGGVFRLRARPLHRQGAVFSTKPFKVSGLTRAMRALHLPDAQIASIKASLEKNAGSIEVGGSGSSIQRVFIIQHLVAAGFEETSVE
;
A
#
# COMPACT_ATOMS: atom_id res chain seq x y z
N MET A 1 27.35 -29.50 34.32
CA MET A 1 26.07 -29.89 33.70
C MET A 1 25.21 -28.64 33.54
N ALA A 2 24.57 -28.43 32.39
CA ALA A 2 23.66 -27.31 32.19
C ALA A 2 22.44 -27.47 33.11
N ARG A 3 22.05 -26.42 33.83
CA ARG A 3 20.90 -26.45 34.75
C ARG A 3 19.59 -26.47 33.94
N ASN A 4 18.61 -27.25 34.40
CA ASN A 4 17.31 -27.36 33.75
C ASN A 4 16.55 -26.02 33.85
N TYR A 5 16.02 -25.55 32.73
CA TYR A 5 15.31 -24.26 32.63
C TYR A 5 14.14 -24.13 33.63
N LYS A 6 13.42 -25.23 33.89
CA LYS A 6 12.33 -25.24 34.89
C LYS A 6 12.84 -25.03 36.32
N GLU A 7 14.02 -25.53 36.65
CA GLU A 7 14.63 -25.36 37.97
C GLU A 7 15.16 -23.94 38.19
N LEU A 8 15.61 -23.29 37.10
CA LEU A 8 16.04 -21.89 37.13
C LEU A 8 14.85 -20.93 37.29
N GLN A 9 13.77 -21.13 36.52
CA GLN A 9 12.51 -20.41 36.76
C GLN A 9 11.98 -20.67 38.17
N ALA A 10 12.06 -21.94 38.62
CA ALA A 10 11.91 -22.46 39.98
C ALA A 10 12.35 -21.52 41.12
N LYS A 11 13.46 -20.82 40.89
CA LYS A 11 14.18 -20.02 41.88
C LYS A 11 13.99 -18.51 41.73
N MET A 12 13.27 -18.07 40.69
CA MET A 12 12.99 -16.66 40.49
C MET A 12 11.89 -16.17 41.43
N ASP A 13 12.01 -14.93 41.88
CA ASP A 13 10.97 -14.25 42.66
C ASP A 13 9.64 -14.19 41.87
N PRO A 14 8.47 -14.37 42.52
CA PRO A 14 7.17 -14.38 41.85
C PRO A 14 6.89 -13.09 41.06
N ALA A 15 7.33 -11.92 41.53
CA ALA A 15 7.15 -10.66 40.81
C ALA A 15 8.01 -10.61 39.55
N SER A 16 9.26 -11.09 39.62
CA SER A 16 10.13 -11.20 38.43
C SER A 16 9.63 -12.23 37.41
N ARG A 17 8.95 -13.31 37.84
CA ARG A 17 8.31 -14.24 36.91
C ARG A 17 7.12 -13.62 36.21
N ALA A 18 6.31 -12.83 36.94
CA ALA A 18 5.17 -12.14 36.37
C ALA A 18 5.61 -11.06 35.37
N ASP A 19 6.62 -10.26 35.71
CA ASP A 19 7.24 -9.26 34.82
C ASP A 19 7.85 -9.90 33.58
N ASN A 20 8.62 -10.99 33.73
CA ASN A 20 9.17 -11.72 32.58
C ASN A 20 8.07 -12.34 31.72
N LYS A 21 7.00 -12.87 32.31
CA LYS A 21 5.88 -13.43 31.53
C LYS A 21 5.13 -12.34 30.78
N GLN A 22 4.99 -11.15 31.37
CA GLN A 22 4.38 -10.00 30.74
C GLN A 22 5.26 -9.47 29.59
N ARG A 23 6.56 -9.31 29.82
CA ARG A 23 7.54 -8.94 28.79
C ARG A 23 7.61 -9.95 27.66
N VAL A 24 7.61 -11.26 27.96
CA VAL A 24 7.54 -12.32 26.95
C VAL A 24 6.23 -12.24 26.17
N ARG A 25 5.11 -11.89 26.80
CA ARG A 25 3.82 -11.74 26.12
C ARG A 25 3.78 -10.49 25.22
N GLU A 26 4.38 -9.40 25.67
CA GLU A 26 4.57 -8.17 24.89
C GLU A 26 5.53 -8.40 23.72
N GLU A 27 6.58 -9.21 23.90
CA GLU A 27 7.52 -9.54 22.83
C GLU A 27 6.94 -10.57 21.86
N LEU A 28 6.17 -11.55 22.32
CA LEU A 28 5.41 -12.46 21.46
C LEU A 28 4.36 -11.72 20.61
N GLN A 29 3.79 -10.62 21.13
CA GLN A 29 2.93 -9.75 20.32
C GLN A 29 3.72 -8.99 19.23
N ARG A 30 5.00 -8.70 19.44
CA ARG A 30 5.90 -8.10 18.45
C ARG A 30 6.46 -9.12 17.43
N MET A 31 6.53 -10.41 17.79
CA MET A 31 7.15 -11.48 16.97
C MET A 31 6.23 -12.19 15.98
N ALA A 32 4.93 -11.86 15.92
CA ALA A 32 3.94 -12.64 15.19
C ALA A 32 4.24 -12.82 13.68
N LEU A 33 4.81 -11.81 13.00
CA LEU A 33 5.04 -11.88 11.55
C LEU A 33 6.21 -12.78 11.18
N GLU A 34 7.33 -12.70 11.92
CA GLU A 34 8.46 -13.61 11.74
C GLU A 34 8.05 -15.06 12.01
N GLU A 35 7.27 -15.30 13.07
CA GLU A 35 6.74 -16.63 13.38
C GLU A 35 5.76 -17.15 12.31
N LEU A 36 4.87 -16.29 11.81
CA LEU A 36 3.95 -16.63 10.71
C LEU A 36 4.70 -16.96 9.42
N ARG A 37 5.74 -16.17 9.09
CA ARG A 37 6.63 -16.43 7.95
C ARG A 37 7.39 -17.74 8.13
N GLY A 38 7.95 -17.98 9.32
CA GLY A 38 8.65 -19.22 9.67
C GLY A 38 7.75 -20.45 9.60
N ALA A 39 6.50 -20.34 10.05
CA ALA A 39 5.50 -21.40 9.95
C ALA A 39 5.16 -21.77 8.49
N LYS A 40 5.36 -20.84 7.56
CA LYS A 40 5.23 -21.03 6.11
C LYS A 40 6.54 -21.41 5.42
N GLN A 41 7.63 -21.60 6.18
CA GLN A 41 8.95 -21.97 5.68
C GLN A 41 9.54 -20.95 4.70
N LEU A 42 9.20 -19.67 4.87
CA LEU A 42 9.67 -18.58 4.02
C LEU A 42 10.82 -17.82 4.68
N THR A 43 11.80 -17.40 3.87
CA THR A 43 12.88 -16.50 4.30
C THR A 43 12.49 -15.03 4.12
N GLN A 44 13.25 -14.12 4.73
CA GLN A 44 13.07 -12.69 4.47
C GLN A 44 13.36 -12.30 3.01
N ALA A 45 14.23 -13.05 2.32
CA ALA A 45 14.51 -12.83 0.91
C ALA A 45 13.33 -13.23 0.02
N ASP A 46 12.69 -14.36 0.33
CA ASP A 46 11.48 -14.82 -0.38
C ASP A 46 10.35 -13.80 -0.23
N MET A 47 10.16 -13.26 0.98
CA MET A 47 9.18 -12.19 1.22
C MET A 47 9.51 -10.89 0.51
N ALA A 48 10.80 -10.56 0.39
CA ALA A 48 11.27 -9.36 -0.30
C ALA A 48 10.94 -9.43 -1.80
N GLU A 49 11.15 -10.60 -2.41
CA GLU A 49 10.81 -10.87 -3.80
C GLU A 49 9.29 -10.84 -4.03
N MET A 50 8.51 -11.52 -3.18
CA MET A 50 7.05 -11.55 -3.29
C MET A 50 6.39 -10.17 -3.18
N LEU A 51 7.01 -9.25 -2.43
CA LEU A 51 6.50 -7.91 -2.17
C LEU A 51 7.18 -6.82 -3.02
N ASP A 52 8.14 -7.19 -3.89
CA ASP A 52 8.97 -6.28 -4.69
C ASP A 52 9.60 -5.13 -3.87
N VAL A 53 10.20 -5.50 -2.73
CA VAL A 53 10.89 -4.55 -1.83
C VAL A 53 12.27 -5.07 -1.45
N PRO A 54 13.21 -4.20 -1.03
CA PRO A 54 14.49 -4.66 -0.50
C PRO A 54 14.32 -5.53 0.75
N GLN A 55 15.15 -6.56 0.92
CA GLN A 55 15.13 -7.42 2.12
C GLN A 55 15.26 -6.63 3.43
N SER A 56 16.04 -5.53 3.42
CA SER A 56 16.17 -4.63 4.58
C SER A 56 14.84 -3.97 4.99
N SER A 57 13.87 -3.89 4.08
CA SER A 57 12.51 -3.43 4.37
C SER A 57 11.71 -4.50 5.11
N ILE A 58 11.88 -5.79 4.78
CA ILE A 58 11.20 -6.91 5.47
C ILE A 58 11.64 -6.97 6.94
N SER A 59 12.94 -6.90 7.22
CA SER A 59 13.44 -6.85 8.60
C SER A 59 12.88 -5.65 9.38
N ARG A 60 12.77 -4.47 8.75
CA ARG A 60 12.16 -3.29 9.37
C ARG A 60 10.66 -3.43 9.59
N ILE A 61 9.95 -4.12 8.69
CA ILE A 61 8.52 -4.41 8.80
C ILE A 61 8.26 -5.34 9.98
N GLU A 62 9.03 -6.43 10.11
CA GLU A 62 8.90 -7.40 11.19
C GLU A 62 9.22 -6.82 12.57
N GLN A 63 10.09 -5.80 12.63
CA GLN A 63 10.52 -5.17 13.90
C GLN A 63 9.65 -3.97 14.34
N ARG A 64 8.72 -3.49 13.50
CA ARG A 64 7.90 -2.31 13.81
C ARG A 64 6.64 -2.69 14.56
N ALA A 65 6.41 -2.05 15.72
CA ALA A 65 5.18 -2.20 16.49
C ALA A 65 3.98 -1.47 15.86
N ASP A 66 4.23 -0.31 15.24
CA ASP A 66 3.22 0.45 14.49
C ASP A 66 3.47 0.30 12.99
N MET A 67 2.57 -0.43 12.32
CA MET A 67 2.60 -0.65 10.87
C MET A 67 1.28 -0.21 10.24
N TYR A 68 1.36 0.35 9.03
CA TYR A 68 0.17 0.62 8.23
C TYR A 68 -0.60 -0.68 7.96
N LEU A 69 -1.93 -0.63 8.09
CA LEU A 69 -2.78 -1.80 7.90
C LEU A 69 -2.65 -2.40 6.47
N SER A 70 -2.39 -1.56 5.47
CA SER A 70 -2.11 -2.00 4.10
C SER A 70 -0.86 -2.86 4.02
N THR A 71 0.22 -2.46 4.70
CA THR A 71 1.47 -3.23 4.77
C THR A 71 1.26 -4.58 5.47
N LEU A 72 0.48 -4.61 6.56
CA LEU A 72 0.12 -5.86 7.25
C LEU A 72 -0.69 -6.79 6.33
N ARG A 73 -1.68 -6.24 5.62
CA ARG A 73 -2.52 -7.00 4.70
C ARG A 73 -1.69 -7.60 3.57
N ASN A 74 -0.82 -6.81 2.95
CA ASN A 74 0.04 -7.27 1.85
C ASN A 74 1.01 -8.36 2.32
N TYR A 75 1.60 -8.20 3.50
CA TYR A 75 2.46 -9.21 4.11
C TYR A 75 1.70 -10.53 4.36
N ILE A 76 0.52 -10.46 4.98
CA ILE A 76 -0.31 -11.64 5.25
C ILE A 76 -0.80 -12.29 3.95
N HIS A 77 -1.12 -11.50 2.92
CA HIS A 77 -1.53 -12.01 1.63
C HIS A 77 -0.39 -12.73 0.88
N ALA A 78 0.83 -12.18 0.92
CA ALA A 78 2.01 -12.79 0.31
C ALA A 78 2.32 -14.18 0.88
N ILE A 79 2.04 -14.42 2.17
CA ILE A 79 2.17 -15.76 2.79
C ILE A 79 0.92 -16.64 2.60
N GLY A 80 -0.03 -16.23 1.75
CA GLY A 80 -1.25 -16.96 1.43
C GLY A 80 -2.35 -16.89 2.51
N GLY A 81 -2.31 -15.87 3.36
CA GLY A 81 -3.28 -15.63 4.43
C GLY A 81 -4.31 -14.55 4.09
N GLU A 82 -5.37 -14.49 4.88
CA GLU A 82 -6.40 -13.43 4.83
C GLU A 82 -6.35 -12.65 6.16
N LEU A 83 -6.12 -11.33 6.10
CA LEU A 83 -6.16 -10.48 7.28
C LEU A 83 -7.62 -10.14 7.62
N ARG A 84 -8.08 -10.59 8.80
CA ARG A 84 -9.34 -10.19 9.42
C ARG A 84 -9.09 -9.46 10.72
N ILE A 85 -9.75 -8.32 10.90
CA ILE A 85 -9.72 -7.55 12.13
C ILE A 85 -11.06 -7.73 12.83
N GLN A 86 -11.03 -7.92 14.14
CA GLN A 86 -12.20 -8.21 14.94
C GLN A 86 -12.21 -7.32 16.18
N ALA A 87 -13.35 -6.69 16.46
CA ALA A 87 -13.63 -6.08 17.75
C ALA A 87 -14.25 -7.15 18.66
N VAL A 88 -13.65 -7.35 19.83
CA VAL A 88 -14.15 -8.28 20.86
C VAL A 88 -14.68 -7.45 22.02
N PHE A 89 -15.94 -7.64 22.37
CA PHE A 89 -16.64 -6.92 23.42
C PHE A 89 -16.63 -7.71 24.74
N PRO A 90 -16.74 -7.06 25.91
CA PRO A 90 -16.69 -7.73 27.22
C PRO A 90 -17.80 -8.77 27.44
N ASP A 91 -18.90 -8.69 26.69
CA ASP A 91 -20.02 -9.64 26.70
C ASP A 91 -19.79 -10.88 25.82
N GLY A 92 -18.62 -10.98 25.19
CA GLY A 92 -18.26 -12.06 24.26
C GLY A 92 -18.74 -11.82 22.83
N GLY A 93 -19.42 -10.70 22.57
CA GLY A 93 -19.75 -10.27 21.21
C GLY A 93 -18.48 -10.08 20.40
N THR A 94 -18.48 -10.55 19.15
CA THR A 94 -17.37 -10.33 18.21
C THR A 94 -17.91 -9.75 16.92
N VAL A 95 -17.35 -8.64 16.48
CA VAL A 95 -17.70 -7.98 15.21
C VAL A 95 -16.48 -7.97 14.32
N VAL A 96 -16.59 -8.58 13.14
CA VAL A 96 -15.57 -8.46 12.10
C VAL A 96 -15.64 -7.06 11.52
N ILE A 97 -14.52 -6.34 11.54
CA ILE A 97 -14.39 -5.03 10.92
C ILE A 97 -13.89 -5.27 9.49
N ASP A 98 -14.79 -5.16 8.53
CA ASP A 98 -14.53 -5.33 7.09
C ASP A 98 -14.33 -3.99 6.37
N ARG A 99 -14.77 -2.87 6.96
CA ARG A 99 -14.65 -1.52 6.40
C ARG A 99 -13.66 -0.65 7.18
N PHE A 100 -12.40 -0.67 6.75
CA PHE A 100 -11.43 0.39 7.02
C PHE A 100 -11.66 1.48 5.98
N GLY A 101 -12.70 2.30 6.19
CA GLY A 101 -13.36 3.14 5.19
C GLY A 101 -12.50 3.54 3.98
N GLU A 102 -12.87 3.09 2.79
CA GLU A 102 -12.26 3.45 1.48
C GLU A 102 -10.72 3.58 1.41
N TYR A 103 -9.97 2.95 2.32
CA TYR A 103 -8.52 2.76 2.20
C TYR A 103 -8.20 1.53 1.34
N GLU A 104 -8.99 1.30 0.30
CA GLU A 104 -8.50 0.56 -0.84
C GLU A 104 -7.57 1.53 -1.58
N GLU A 105 -6.28 1.19 -1.67
CA GLU A 105 -5.44 1.65 -2.75
C GLU A 105 -6.08 1.16 -4.06
N ARG A 106 -7.21 1.76 -4.47
CA ARG A 106 -7.85 1.47 -5.75
C ARG A 106 -6.88 1.97 -6.79
N PRO A 107 -6.24 1.09 -7.57
CA PRO A 107 -5.32 1.55 -8.57
C PRO A 107 -6.11 2.27 -9.65
N TYR A 108 -5.76 3.52 -9.88
CA TYR A 108 -6.30 4.34 -10.96
C TYR A 108 -5.34 4.28 -12.14
N VAL A 109 -5.95 4.19 -13.31
CA VAL A 109 -5.27 4.47 -14.58
C VAL A 109 -5.50 5.93 -14.89
N VAL A 110 -4.43 6.65 -15.23
CA VAL A 110 -4.49 8.06 -15.63
C VAL A 110 -4.28 8.16 -17.13
N ASP A 111 -5.19 8.87 -17.79
CA ASP A 111 -5.12 9.22 -19.21
C ASP A 111 -4.91 10.74 -19.35
N ALA A 112 -3.98 11.15 -20.20
CA ALA A 112 -3.79 12.52 -20.62
C ALA A 112 -4.50 12.76 -21.95
N MET A 113 -5.28 13.83 -22.04
CA MET A 113 -6.13 14.13 -23.19
C MET A 113 -5.82 15.52 -23.73
N ALA A 114 -5.68 15.65 -25.04
CA ALA A 114 -5.64 16.94 -25.72
C ALA A 114 -7.06 17.38 -26.07
N GLU A 115 -7.51 18.53 -25.55
CA GLU A 115 -8.85 19.09 -25.83
C GLU A 115 -8.86 20.06 -27.03
N GLY A 116 -7.72 20.23 -27.70
CA GLY A 116 -7.53 21.21 -28.76
C GLY A 116 -7.02 22.56 -28.24
N GLY A 117 -6.49 23.41 -29.14
CA GLY A 117 -6.01 24.75 -28.78
C GLY A 117 -4.86 24.78 -27.74
N GLY A 118 -4.08 23.70 -27.64
CA GLY A 118 -3.01 23.54 -26.65
C GLY A 118 -3.51 23.42 -25.20
N VAL A 119 -4.76 22.98 -25.03
CA VAL A 119 -5.37 22.69 -23.74
C VAL A 119 -5.35 21.19 -23.50
N PHE A 120 -5.00 20.80 -22.28
CA PHE A 120 -4.87 19.42 -21.85
C PHE A 120 -5.65 19.17 -20.56
N ARG A 121 -6.08 17.93 -20.39
CA ARG A 121 -6.75 17.44 -19.19
C ARG A 121 -6.19 16.08 -18.82
N LEU A 122 -6.10 15.77 -17.54
CA LEU A 122 -5.88 14.40 -17.08
C LEU A 122 -7.17 13.83 -16.51
N ARG A 123 -7.44 12.57 -16.82
CA ARG A 123 -8.57 11.80 -16.30
C ARG A 123 -8.05 10.55 -15.61
N ALA A 124 -8.54 10.27 -14.41
CA ALA A 124 -8.22 9.05 -13.69
C ALA A 124 -9.46 8.17 -13.58
N ARG A 125 -9.33 6.90 -13.93
CA ARG A 125 -10.42 5.91 -13.83
C ARG A 125 -9.97 4.70 -13.00
N PRO A 126 -10.87 4.09 -12.21
CA PRO A 126 -10.52 2.89 -11.46
C PRO A 126 -10.14 1.75 -12.42
N LEU A 127 -9.05 1.04 -12.12
CA LEU A 127 -8.61 -0.12 -12.90
C LEU A 127 -9.65 -1.25 -12.85
N HIS A 128 -10.33 -1.42 -11.71
CA HIS A 128 -11.24 -2.52 -11.44
C HIS A 128 -12.72 -2.11 -11.42
N ARG A 129 -13.19 -1.31 -12.41
CA ARG A 129 -14.61 -0.96 -12.70
C ARG A 129 -15.53 -0.53 -11.52
N GLN A 130 -15.00 -0.34 -10.32
CA GLN A 130 -15.70 0.12 -9.11
C GLN A 130 -14.92 1.32 -8.56
N GLY A 131 -15.61 2.45 -8.40
CA GLY A 131 -15.04 3.69 -7.87
C GLY A 131 -15.42 4.92 -8.70
N ALA A 132 -15.21 6.09 -8.10
CA ALA A 132 -15.44 7.37 -8.76
C ALA A 132 -14.40 7.63 -9.85
N VAL A 133 -14.78 8.39 -10.87
CA VAL A 133 -13.83 8.91 -11.87
C VAL A 133 -13.34 10.26 -11.39
N PHE A 134 -12.09 10.59 -11.68
CA PHE A 134 -11.51 11.89 -11.35
C PHE A 134 -11.02 12.60 -12.62
N SER A 135 -11.03 13.93 -12.58
CA SER A 135 -10.52 14.78 -13.66
C SER A 135 -9.84 15.99 -13.07
N THR A 136 -8.77 16.45 -13.71
CA THR A 136 -8.28 17.81 -13.46
C THR A 136 -9.15 18.83 -14.20
N LYS A 137 -9.03 20.11 -13.81
CA LYS A 137 -9.45 21.22 -14.67
C LYS A 137 -8.55 21.28 -15.92
N PRO A 138 -9.03 21.84 -17.05
CA PRO A 138 -8.21 22.05 -18.23
C PRO A 138 -7.03 22.97 -17.93
N PHE A 139 -5.86 22.65 -18.46
CA PHE A 139 -4.67 23.49 -18.31
C PHE A 139 -3.80 23.51 -19.58
N LYS A 140 -2.93 24.53 -19.66
CA LYS A 140 -1.88 24.61 -20.68
C LYS A 140 -0.73 23.65 -20.35
N VAL A 141 0.22 23.50 -21.28
CA VAL A 141 1.33 22.52 -21.18
C VAL A 141 2.17 22.64 -19.90
N SER A 142 2.32 23.84 -19.33
CA SER A 142 3.03 24.06 -18.08
C SER A 142 2.29 23.47 -16.87
N GLY A 143 0.96 23.54 -16.87
CA GLY A 143 0.10 22.89 -15.87
C GLY A 143 0.14 21.36 -15.99
N LEU A 144 0.12 20.83 -17.22
CA LEU A 144 0.26 19.41 -17.50
C LEU A 144 1.56 18.84 -16.92
N THR A 145 2.67 19.53 -17.18
CA THR A 145 4.00 19.15 -16.67
C THR A 145 4.03 19.14 -15.14
N ARG A 146 3.43 20.15 -14.50
CA ARG A 146 3.35 20.23 -13.04
C ARG A 146 2.52 19.09 -12.45
N ALA A 147 1.36 18.80 -13.04
CA ALA A 147 0.49 17.73 -12.60
C ALA A 147 1.17 16.36 -12.73
N MET A 148 1.84 16.08 -13.85
CA MET A 148 2.58 14.81 -14.04
C MET A 148 3.75 14.65 -13.06
N ARG A 149 4.44 15.74 -12.69
CA ARG A 149 5.46 15.68 -11.62
C ARG A 149 4.86 15.40 -10.25
N ALA A 150 3.69 15.97 -9.95
CA ALA A 150 2.95 15.67 -8.72
C ALA A 150 2.45 14.21 -8.69
N LEU A 151 2.24 13.59 -9.86
CA LEU A 151 2.03 12.14 -10.00
C LEU A 151 3.34 11.32 -9.96
N HIS A 152 4.48 11.96 -9.67
CA HIS A 152 5.81 11.34 -9.59
C HIS A 152 6.26 10.64 -10.87
N LEU A 153 5.88 11.16 -12.04
CA LEU A 153 6.42 10.66 -13.31
C LEU A 153 7.88 11.12 -13.52
N PRO A 154 8.76 10.25 -14.04
CA PRO A 154 10.10 10.65 -14.49
C PRO A 154 10.04 11.71 -15.59
N ASP A 155 10.92 12.72 -15.54
CA ASP A 155 10.92 13.81 -16.54
C ASP A 155 11.04 13.33 -17.99
N ALA A 156 11.78 12.22 -18.23
CA ALA A 156 11.88 11.60 -19.55
C ALA A 156 10.53 11.11 -20.09
N GLN A 157 9.71 10.50 -19.21
CA GLN A 157 8.37 10.04 -19.55
C GLN A 157 7.44 11.23 -19.82
N ILE A 158 7.52 12.27 -19.00
CA ILE A 158 6.75 13.51 -19.18
C ILE A 158 7.04 14.14 -20.55
N ALA A 159 8.32 14.23 -20.93
CA ALA A 159 8.74 14.75 -22.22
C ALA A 159 8.16 13.92 -23.39
N SER A 160 8.17 12.59 -23.27
CA SER A 160 7.60 11.69 -24.27
C SER A 160 6.08 11.83 -24.42
N ILE A 161 5.36 11.89 -23.30
CA ILE A 161 3.90 12.06 -23.30
C ILE A 161 3.53 13.43 -23.90
N LYS A 162 4.23 14.50 -23.51
CA LYS A 162 4.00 15.84 -24.09
C LYS A 162 4.19 15.83 -25.61
N ALA A 163 5.30 15.29 -26.09
CA ALA A 163 5.58 15.23 -27.53
C ALA A 163 4.53 14.42 -28.30
N SER A 164 3.95 13.41 -27.65
CA SER A 164 2.92 12.56 -28.25
C SER A 164 1.56 13.26 -28.28
N LEU A 165 1.19 14.01 -27.23
CA LEU A 165 -0.04 14.81 -27.16
C LEU A 165 -0.04 15.99 -28.14
N GLU A 166 1.13 16.56 -28.44
CA GLU A 166 1.26 17.63 -29.44
C GLU A 166 1.08 17.11 -30.89
N LYS A 167 1.37 15.83 -31.13
CA LYS A 167 1.29 15.19 -32.46
C LYS A 167 -0.04 14.50 -32.73
N ASN A 168 -0.72 14.01 -31.70
CA ASN A 168 -1.98 13.28 -31.80
C ASN A 168 -3.06 13.94 -30.93
N ALA A 169 -4.22 14.23 -31.52
CA ALA A 169 -5.39 14.78 -30.82
C ALA A 169 -6.16 13.74 -29.98
N GLY A 170 -5.46 12.70 -29.50
CA GLY A 170 -6.04 11.56 -28.77
C GLY A 170 -5.73 11.53 -27.28
N SER A 171 -6.28 10.55 -26.58
CA SER A 171 -5.90 10.24 -25.20
C SER A 171 -4.68 9.33 -25.15
N ILE A 172 -3.76 9.61 -24.23
CA ILE A 172 -2.54 8.84 -23.99
C ILE A 172 -2.51 8.42 -22.52
N GLU A 173 -2.37 7.13 -22.28
CA GLU A 173 -2.26 6.58 -20.93
C GLU A 173 -0.89 6.95 -20.30
N VAL A 174 -0.93 7.46 -19.07
CA VAL A 174 0.20 8.10 -18.37
C VAL A 174 1.03 7.06 -17.59
N GLY A 175 0.61 5.79 -17.57
CA GLY A 175 1.22 4.70 -16.81
C GLY A 175 1.73 3.50 -17.63
N GLY A 176 1.79 3.60 -18.96
CA GLY A 176 1.96 2.45 -19.87
C GLY A 176 0.68 2.23 -20.68
N SER A 177 0.64 1.29 -21.64
CA SER A 177 -0.55 1.06 -22.47
C SER A 177 -1.00 -0.40 -22.49
N GLY A 178 -2.31 -0.64 -22.46
CA GLY A 178 -2.92 -1.95 -22.70
C GLY A 178 -2.53 -3.00 -21.65
N SER A 179 -1.99 -4.15 -22.06
CA SER A 179 -1.49 -5.20 -21.15
C SER A 179 -0.20 -4.83 -20.42
N SER A 180 0.34 -3.63 -20.67
CA SER A 180 1.63 -3.14 -20.16
C SER A 180 1.47 -1.93 -19.24
N ILE A 181 0.44 -1.89 -18.39
CA ILE A 181 0.32 -0.86 -17.34
C ILE A 181 1.50 -1.03 -16.39
N GLN A 182 2.53 -0.20 -16.56
CA GLN A 182 3.73 -0.18 -15.74
C GLN A 182 3.51 0.60 -14.44
N ARG A 183 2.47 1.44 -14.39
CA ARG A 183 2.18 2.28 -13.22
C ARG A 183 0.69 2.56 -13.07
N VAL A 184 0.23 2.35 -11.84
CA VAL A 184 -1.10 2.72 -11.35
C VAL A 184 -0.97 3.81 -10.29
N PHE A 185 -2.02 4.60 -10.11
CA PHE A 185 -2.03 5.77 -9.22
C PHE A 185 -3.04 5.58 -8.09
N ILE A 186 -2.78 6.16 -6.92
CA ILE A 186 -3.69 6.14 -5.77
C ILE A 186 -4.33 7.52 -5.59
N ILE A 187 -5.52 7.56 -4.95
CA ILE A 187 -6.32 8.79 -4.78
C ILE A 187 -5.50 9.92 -4.15
N GLN A 188 -4.65 9.62 -3.16
CA GLN A 188 -3.80 10.63 -2.51
C GLN A 188 -2.90 11.36 -3.51
N HIS A 189 -2.30 10.64 -4.47
CA HIS A 189 -1.46 11.24 -5.52
C HIS A 189 -2.31 12.01 -6.55
N LEU A 190 -3.50 11.52 -6.87
CA LEU A 190 -4.43 12.22 -7.78
C LEU A 190 -4.85 13.57 -7.20
N VAL A 191 -5.28 13.60 -5.93
CA VAL A 191 -5.69 14.85 -5.27
C VAL A 191 -4.52 15.83 -5.19
N ALA A 192 -3.31 15.36 -4.85
CA ALA A 192 -2.10 16.19 -4.86
C ALA A 192 -1.76 16.75 -6.26
N ALA A 193 -2.10 16.02 -7.31
CA ALA A 193 -1.94 16.44 -8.71
C ALA A 193 -3.09 17.33 -9.23
N GLY A 194 -4.06 17.69 -8.38
CA GLY A 194 -5.16 18.60 -8.72
C GLY A 194 -6.33 17.93 -9.43
N PHE A 195 -6.51 16.63 -9.22
CA PHE A 195 -7.71 15.92 -9.66
C PHE A 195 -8.87 16.16 -8.69
N GLU A 196 -10.04 16.41 -9.26
CA GLU A 196 -11.30 16.55 -8.56
C GLU A 196 -12.21 15.37 -8.97
N GLU A 197 -13.03 14.86 -8.05
CA GLU A 197 -14.00 13.83 -8.36
C GLU A 197 -15.01 14.37 -9.37
N THR A 198 -15.23 13.66 -10.47
CA THR A 198 -16.29 14.02 -11.41
C THR A 198 -17.59 13.44 -10.90
N SER A 199 -18.49 14.30 -10.43
CA SER A 199 -19.88 13.93 -10.17
C SER A 199 -20.46 13.33 -11.46
N VAL A 200 -20.81 12.05 -11.41
CA VAL A 200 -21.58 11.43 -12.48
C VAL A 200 -23.01 11.94 -12.30
N GLU A 201 -23.48 12.82 -13.19
CA GLU A 201 -24.91 12.97 -13.46
C GLU A 201 -25.41 11.77 -14.27
#